data_AF-A0A3D4QWK4-F1
#
_entry.id   AF-A0A3D4QWK4-F1
#
_cell.length_a   1.000
_cell.length_b   1.000
_cell.length_c   1.000
_cell.angle_alpha   90.00
_cell.angle_beta   90.00
_cell.angle_gamma   90.00
#
_symmetry.space_group_name_H-M   'P 1'
#
loop_
_entity.id
_entity.type
_entity.pdbx_description
1 polymer ?
#
loop_
_entity_poly.entity_id
_entity_poly.type
_entity_poly.pdbx_seq_one_letter_code
_entity_poly.pdbx_strand_id
1 'polypeptide(L)' 'MNSEIVMYQTEDGLTKIETTFDNDTVWLSIDQMAELFQRDKSTISRHIKNIFNEGELIRNSVVA' A
#
# COMPACT_ATOMS: atom_id res chain seq x y z
N MET A 1 10.75 -14.86 13.19
CA MET A 1 10.15 -13.81 12.35
C MET A 1 11.03 -13.70 11.12
N ASN A 2 10.60 -14.26 9.99
CA ASN A 2 11.28 -14.11 8.70
C ASN A 2 10.63 -12.92 8.00
N SER A 3 11.20 -11.73 8.16
CA SER A 3 10.83 -10.58 7.35
C SER A 3 11.61 -10.69 6.04
N GLU A 4 10.94 -11.11 4.98
CA GLU A 4 11.54 -11.17 3.65
C GLU A 4 11.35 -9.81 2.97
N ILE A 5 12.47 -9.23 2.52
CA ILE A 5 12.46 -7.99 1.74
C ILE A 5 12.20 -8.39 0.29
N VAL A 6 11.04 -7.98 -0.24
CA VAL A 6 10.70 -8.21 -1.65
C VAL A 6 10.91 -6.92 -2.42
N MET A 7 11.62 -7.01 -3.56
CA MET A 7 11.77 -5.90 -4.49
C MET A 7 10.70 -5.99 -5.58
N TYR A 8 9.74 -5.08 -5.55
CA TYR A 8 8.81 -4.89 -6.67
C TYR A 8 9.36 -3.85 -7.63
N GLN A 9 9.33 -4.19 -8.92
CA GLN A 9 9.66 -3.28 -10.01
C GLN A 9 8.35 -2.81 -10.65
N THR A 10 8.15 -1.50 -10.71
CA THR A 10 7.03 -0.89 -11.44
C THR A 10 7.10 -1.24 -12.92
N GLU A 11 5.97 -1.19 -13.64
CA GLU A 11 5.91 -1.55 -15.08
C GLU A 11 6.87 -0.72 -15.96
N ASP A 12 7.21 0.50 -15.52
CA ASP A 12 8.20 1.37 -16.17
C ASP A 12 9.66 0.94 -15.95
N GLY A 13 9.91 -0.06 -15.10
CA GLY A 13 11.23 -0.58 -14.79
C GLY A 13 12.06 0.31 -13.85
N LEU A 14 11.54 1.45 -13.40
CA LEU A 14 12.34 2.50 -12.75
C LEU A 14 12.37 2.40 -11.23
N THR A 15 11.26 1.98 -10.62
CA THR A 15 11.10 2.08 -9.16
C THR A 15 11.27 0.72 -8.50
N LYS A 16 12.20 0.65 -7.54
CA LYS A 16 12.35 -0.48 -6.61
C LYS A 16 11.63 -0.13 -5.32
N ILE A 17 10.54 -0.82 -5.03
CA ILE A 17 9.85 -0.67 -3.74
C ILE A 17 10.40 -1.73 -2.79
N GLU A 18 11.12 -1.27 -1.76
CA GLU A 18 11.53 -2.10 -0.63
C GLU A 18 10.41 -2.13 0.40
N THR A 19 9.86 -3.31 0.65
CA THR A 19 8.80 -3.53 1.63
C THR A 19 9.00 -4.85 2.38
N THR A 20 8.44 -4.92 3.59
CA THR A 20 8.40 -6.14 4.37
C THR A 20 7.16 -6.93 4.02
N PHE A 21 7.35 -8.17 3.60
CA PHE A 21 6.28 -9.15 3.51
C PHE A 21 6.14 -9.89 4.83
N ASP A 22 4.91 -10.01 5.30
CA ASP A 22 4.53 -10.90 6.40
C ASP A 22 3.39 -11.81 5.91
N ASN A 23 3.77 -13.03 5.50
CA ASN A 23 2.88 -13.98 4.81
C ASN A 23 2.24 -13.34 3.56
N ASP A 24 0.91 -13.17 3.56
CA ASP A 24 0.15 -12.57 2.45
C ASP A 24 -0.06 -11.06 2.63
N THR A 25 0.52 -10.45 3.66
CA THR A 25 0.38 -9.02 3.96
C THR A 25 1.63 -8.25 3.57
N VAL A 26 1.43 -7.14 2.86
CA VAL A 26 2.49 -6.19 2.49
C VAL A 26 2.23 -4.84 3.16
N TRP A 27 3.28 -4.25 3.74
CA TRP A 27 3.18 -2.95 4.40
C TRP A 27 3.80 -1.87 3.51
N LEU A 28 2.96 -0.97 3.01
CA LEU A 28 3.36 0.12 2.13
C LEU A 28 2.94 1.47 2.71
N SER A 29 3.80 2.46 2.55
CA SER A 29 3.39 3.86 2.74
C SER A 29 2.46 4.31 1.60
N ILE A 30 1.71 5.39 1.81
CA ILE A 30 0.87 5.97 0.75
C ILE A 30 1.71 6.40 -0.46
N ASP A 31 2.95 6.86 -0.24
CA ASP A 31 3.85 7.25 -1.33
C ASP A 31 4.32 6.02 -2.12
N GLN A 32 4.64 4.92 -1.46
CA GLN A 32 4.98 3.65 -2.13
C GLN A 32 3.77 3.07 -2.89
N MET A 33 2.55 3.18 -2.36
CA MET A 33 1.34 2.78 -3.09
C MET A 33 1.09 3.65 -4.33
N ALA A 34 1.32 4.96 -4.22
CA ALA A 34 1.21 5.89 -5.33
C ALA A 34 2.16 5.52 -6.47
N GLU A 35 3.42 5.19 -6.13
CA GLU A 35 4.41 4.70 -7.10
C GLU A 35 4.02 3.34 -7.69
N LEU A 36 3.65 2.36 -6.84
CA LEU A 36 3.30 1.00 -7.27
C LEU A 36 2.14 1.00 -8.27
N PHE A 37 1.09 1.77 -7.97
CA PHE A 37 -0.11 1.83 -8.80
C PHE A 37 -0.04 2.92 -9.88
N GLN A 38 1.06 3.67 -9.96
CA GLN A 38 1.25 4.78 -10.90
C GLN A 38 0.08 5.78 -10.82
N ARG A 39 -0.26 6.19 -9.59
CA ARG A 39 -1.36 7.12 -9.27
C ARG A 39 -0.88 8.24 -8.36
N ASP A 40 -1.60 9.36 -8.37
CA ASP A 40 -1.35 10.43 -7.42
C ASP A 40 -1.64 10.00 -5.98
N LYS A 41 -0.82 10.49 -5.04
CA LYS A 41 -1.02 10.35 -3.59
C LYS A 41 -2.43 10.74 -3.14
N SER A 42 -3.01 11.77 -3.76
CA SER A 42 -4.36 12.24 -3.49
C SER A 42 -5.43 11.22 -3.89
N THR A 43 -5.20 10.47 -4.97
CA THR A 43 -6.09 9.41 -5.44
C THR A 43 -6.08 8.23 -4.49
N ILE A 44 -4.89 7.78 -4.06
CA ILE A 44 -4.75 6.71 -3.04
C ILE A 44 -5.43 7.13 -1.73
N SER A 45 -5.14 8.34 -1.25
CA SER A 45 -5.72 8.85 0.00
C SER A 45 -7.25 8.95 -0.06
N ARG A 46 -7.80 9.38 -1.21
CA ARG A 46 -9.24 9.43 -1.43
C ARG A 46 -9.86 8.03 -1.42
N HIS A 47 -9.24 7.06 -2.07
CA HIS A 47 -9.74 5.67 -2.06
C HIS A 47 -9.78 5.10 -0.64
N ILE A 48 -8.69 5.24 0.14
CA ILE A 48 -8.65 4.79 1.54
C ILE A 48 -9.77 5.45 2.35
N LYS A 49 -9.98 6.77 2.18
CA LYS A 49 -11.07 7.49 2.85
C LYS A 49 -12.45 6.94 2.46
N ASN A 50 -12.65 6.64 1.18
CA ASN A 50 -13.93 6.14 0.67
C ASN A 50 -14.26 4.74 1.20
N ILE A 51 -13.28 3.83 1.29
CA ILE A 51 -13.44 2.49 1.88
C ILE A 51 -14.11 2.57 3.27
N PHE A 52 -13.66 3.50 4.12
CA PHE A 52 -14.28 3.70 5.44
C PHE A 52 -15.65 4.38 5.38
N ASN A 53 -15.87 5.28 4.43
CA ASN A 53 -17.15 5.99 4.29
C ASN A 53 -18.25 5.07 3.75
N GLU A 54 -17.88 4.16 2.86
CA GLU A 54 -18.77 3.18 2.22
C GLU A 54 -19.01 1.96 3.14
N GLY A 55 -18.29 1.86 4.26
CA GLY A 55 -18.44 0.80 5.24
C GLY A 55 -17.79 -0.53 4.83
N GLU A 56 -16.94 -0.52 3.79
CA GLU A 56 -16.17 -1.68 3.37
C GLU A 56 -15.15 -2.11 4.44
N LEU A 57 -14.70 -1.17 5.27
CA LEU A 57 -13.80 -1.42 6.38
C LEU A 57 -14.19 -0.62 7.63
N ILE A 58 -14.00 -1.23 8.80
CA ILE A 58 -14.28 -0.60 10.10
C ILE A 58 -12.99 0.08 10.58
N ARG A 59 -13.05 1.37 10.94
CA ARG A 59 -11.86 2.12 11.40
C ARG A 59 -11.15 1.49 12.60
N ASN A 60 -11.88 0.79 13.46
CA ASN A 60 -11.32 0.12 14.64
C ASN A 60 -10.68 -1.25 14.33
N SER A 61 -10.78 -1.75 13.10
CA SER A 61 -10.13 -2.99 12.68
C SER A 61 -8.76 -2.77 12.02
N VAL A 62 -8.32 -1.51 11.90
CA VAL A 62 -7.00 -1.15 11.39
C VAL A 62 -6.16 -0.56 12.51
N VAL A 63 -4.84 -0.69 12.37
CA VAL A 63 -3.87 -0.05 13.27
C VAL A 63 -3.89 1.46 13.02
N ALA A 64 -3.79 2.26 14.09
CA ALA A 64 -3.89 3.71 14.07
C ALA A 64 -2.64 4.40 13.50
#